data_AF-A0A7J7HDC3-F1
#
_entry.id   AF-A0A7J7HDC3-F1
#
_cell.length_a   1.000
_cell.length_b   1.000
_cell.length_c   1.000
_cell.angle_alpha   90.00
_cell.angle_beta   90.00
_cell.angle_gamma   90.00
#
_symmetry.space_group_name_H-M   'P 1'
#
loop_
_entity.id
_entity.type
_entity.pdbx_description
1 polymer ?
#
loop_
_entity_poly.entity_id
_entity_poly.type
_entity_poly.pdbx_seq_one_letter_code
_entity_poly.pdbx_strand_id
1 'polypeptide(L)'
;MLQLLTYEIQVYDIGRKILYSSVEEEKEEGKKGFIECLKVLEGELGEKPYFGGEAFGFVDIALVTFYSWFYTYETLGNFSLEQECPKLISWAKRCIEKNEVFPSLFLTSTRSMTLFWM
;
A
#
# COMPACT_ATOMS: atom_id res chain seq x y z
N MET A 1 -4.54 21.45 11.00
CA MET A 1 -4.11 21.89 9.64
C MET A 1 -2.63 21.63 9.40
N LEU A 2 -1.72 22.06 10.30
CA LEU A 2 -0.29 21.78 10.17
C LEU A 2 0.08 20.29 10.27
N GLN A 3 -0.59 19.51 11.14
CA GLN A 3 -0.32 18.07 11.29
C GLN A 3 -0.62 17.25 10.02
N LEU A 4 -1.65 17.60 9.26
CA LEU A 4 -2.02 16.89 8.02
C LEU A 4 -0.97 17.12 6.91
N LEU A 5 -0.51 18.36 6.74
CA LEU A 5 0.56 18.69 5.79
C LEU A 5 1.88 17.99 6.14
N THR A 6 2.18 17.87 7.43
CA THR A 6 3.40 17.18 7.89
C THR A 6 3.36 15.70 7.54
N TYR A 7 2.19 15.07 7.65
CA TYR A 7 2.00 13.65 7.33
C TYR A 7 2.10 13.38 5.81
N GLU A 8 1.53 14.24 4.97
CA GLU A 8 1.68 14.13 3.50
C GLU A 8 3.15 14.26 3.07
N ILE A 9 3.89 15.21 3.66
CA ILE A 9 5.32 15.39 3.39
C ILE A 9 6.10 14.14 3.83
N GLN A 10 5.74 13.53 4.96
CA GLN A 10 6.41 12.34 5.47
C GLN A 10 6.20 11.11 4.56
N VAL A 11 4.97 10.85 4.12
CA VAL A 11 4.67 9.75 3.19
C VAL A 11 5.38 9.96 1.84
N TYR A 12 5.40 11.21 1.34
CA TYR A 12 6.13 11.56 0.13
C TYR A 12 7.65 11.38 0.28
N ASP A 13 8.21 11.76 1.43
CA ASP A 13 9.64 11.60 1.74
C ASP A 13 10.06 10.13 1.78
N ILE A 14 9.26 9.31 2.48
CA ILE A 14 9.43 7.87 2.57
C ILE A 14 9.39 7.23 1.16
N GLY A 15 8.38 7.56 0.37
CA GLY A 15 8.25 7.04 -0.99
C GLY A 15 9.44 7.44 -1.87
N ARG A 16 9.88 8.69 -1.80
CA ARG A 16 11.04 9.17 -2.56
C ARG A 16 12.32 8.44 -2.21
N LYS A 17 12.56 8.20 -0.92
CA LYS A 17 13.75 7.49 -0.42
C LYS A 17 13.81 6.07 -0.96
N ILE A 18 12.69 5.34 -0.92
CA ILE A 18 12.62 3.96 -1.44
C ILE A 18 12.80 3.92 -2.96
N LEU A 19 12.13 4.82 -3.69
CA LEU A 19 12.06 4.77 -5.15
C LEU A 19 13.29 5.35 -5.86
N TYR A 20 13.91 6.38 -5.30
CA TYR A 20 14.90 7.20 -6.03
C TYR A 20 16.23 7.39 -5.30
N SER A 21 16.36 7.00 -4.03
CA SER A 21 17.66 7.14 -3.37
C SER A 21 18.69 6.20 -4.01
N SER A 22 19.92 6.70 -4.14
CA SER A 22 21.09 5.89 -4.50
C SER A 22 21.89 5.46 -3.26
N VAL A 23 21.48 5.92 -2.09
CA VAL A 23 22.12 5.65 -0.79
C VAL A 23 21.33 4.55 -0.09
N GLU A 24 22.01 3.44 0.23
CA GLU A 24 21.35 2.26 0.82
C GLU A 24 20.76 2.54 2.21
N GLU A 25 21.45 3.34 3.02
CA GLU A 25 20.97 3.75 4.35
C GLU A 25 19.64 4.51 4.27
N GLU A 26 19.51 5.45 3.32
CA GLU A 26 18.27 6.19 3.11
C GLU A 26 17.13 5.30 2.62
N LYS A 27 17.42 4.30 1.78
CA LYS A 27 16.44 3.30 1.36
C LYS A 27 15.93 2.48 2.54
N GLU A 28 16.84 2.01 3.39
CA GLU A 28 16.50 1.23 4.59
C GLU A 28 15.70 2.06 5.61
N GLU A 29 16.02 3.35 5.78
CA GLU A 29 15.19 4.27 6.57
C GLU A 29 13.80 4.46 5.97
N GLY A 30 13.71 4.69 4.66
CA GLY A 30 12.45 4.81 3.94
C GLY A 30 11.60 3.55 4.12
N LYS A 31 12.21 2.37 3.93
CA LYS A 31 11.57 1.07 4.14
C LYS A 31 11.00 0.92 5.54
N LYS A 32 11.78 1.21 6.59
CA LYS A 32 11.31 1.14 7.97
C LYS A 32 10.10 2.05 8.21
N GLY A 33 10.19 3.30 7.76
CA GLY A 33 9.09 4.26 7.88
C GLY A 33 7.84 3.81 7.13
N PHE A 34 8.00 3.23 5.93
CA PHE A 34 6.88 2.70 5.16
C PHE A 34 6.19 1.53 5.86
N ILE A 35 6.97 0.56 6.36
CA ILE A 35 6.45 -0.59 7.11
C ILE A 35 5.72 -0.13 8.38
N GLU A 36 6.27 0.85 9.11
CA GLU A 36 5.62 1.43 10.29
C GLU A 36 4.27 2.06 9.94
N CYS A 37 4.18 2.84 8.86
CA CYS A 37 2.91 3.40 8.38
C CYS A 37 1.89 2.31 8.07
N LEU A 38 2.30 1.21 7.42
CA LEU A 38 1.40 0.10 7.10
C LEU A 38 0.94 -0.66 8.34
N LYS A 39 1.80 -0.83 9.35
CA LYS A 39 1.43 -1.43 10.63
C LYS A 39 0.41 -0.60 11.38
N VAL A 40 0.50 0.73 11.31
CA VAL A 40 -0.55 1.62 11.84
C VAL A 40 -1.87 1.38 11.12
N LEU A 41 -1.87 1.33 9.78
CA LEU A 41 -3.09 1.06 9.00
C LEU A 41 -3.68 -0.32 9.31
N GLU A 42 -2.83 -1.34 9.47
CA GLU A 42 -3.28 -2.67 9.83
C GLU A 42 -3.89 -2.72 11.23
N GLY A 43 -3.33 -1.96 12.17
CA GLY A 43 -3.90 -1.76 13.50
C GLY A 43 -5.27 -1.08 13.45
N GLU A 44 -5.42 -0.03 12.64
CA GLU A 44 -6.68 0.68 12.43
C GLU A 44 -7.73 -0.20 11.73
N LEU A 45 -7.31 -1.11 10.84
CA LEU A 45 -8.20 -2.10 10.23
C LEU A 45 -8.67 -3.11 11.30
N GLY A 46 -7.77 -3.59 12.15
CA GLY A 46 -8.08 -4.49 13.25
C GLY A 46 -8.67 -5.83 12.77
N GLU A 47 -9.92 -6.11 13.18
CA GLU A 47 -10.70 -7.28 12.75
C GLU A 47 -11.83 -6.90 11.77
N LYS A 48 -11.92 -5.62 11.39
CA LYS A 48 -12.98 -5.16 10.49
C LYS A 48 -12.73 -5.70 9.09
N PRO A 49 -13.79 -6.08 8.35
CA PRO A 49 -13.62 -6.50 6.96
C PRO A 49 -13.18 -5.35 6.04
N TYR A 50 -13.48 -4.10 6.40
CA TYR A 50 -13.14 -2.87 5.68
C TYR A 50 -12.78 -1.75 6.66
N PHE A 51 -12.06 -0.72 6.19
CA PHE A 51 -11.81 0.49 6.98
C PHE A 51 -13.11 1.23 7.31
N GLY A 52 -14.09 1.17 6.40
CA GLY A 52 -15.47 1.63 6.64
C GLY A 52 -16.28 0.80 7.65
N GLY A 53 -15.71 -0.25 8.24
CA GLY A 53 -16.42 -1.18 9.13
C GLY A 53 -16.95 -2.38 8.34
N GLU A 54 -18.27 -2.59 8.36
CA GLU A 54 -18.93 -3.72 7.68
C GLU A 54 -19.08 -3.52 6.16
N ALA A 55 -19.07 -2.27 5.70
CA ALA A 55 -19.25 -1.92 4.30
C ALA A 55 -17.98 -1.29 3.72
N PHE A 56 -17.75 -1.57 2.44
CA PHE A 56 -16.67 -0.96 1.65
C PHE A 56 -16.89 0.56 1.56
N GLY A 57 -15.93 1.35 2.05
CA GLY A 57 -16.08 2.78 2.23
C GLY A 57 -15.07 3.61 1.44
N PHE A 58 -15.12 4.93 1.67
CA PHE A 58 -14.23 5.90 1.01
C PHE A 58 -12.74 5.62 1.28
N VAL A 59 -12.39 5.30 2.53
CA VAL A 59 -11.00 4.97 2.90
C VAL A 59 -10.53 3.74 2.15
N ASP A 60 -11.40 2.75 1.97
CA ASP A 60 -11.06 1.54 1.24
C ASP A 60 -10.81 1.83 -0.25
N ILE A 61 -11.60 2.71 -0.87
CA ILE A 61 -11.38 3.18 -2.25
C ILE A 61 -10.03 3.89 -2.38
N ALA A 62 -9.73 4.81 -1.47
CA ALA A 62 -8.48 5.56 -1.50
C ALA A 62 -7.26 4.63 -1.33
N LEU A 63 -7.30 3.70 -0.37
CA LEU A 63 -6.18 2.81 -0.09
C LEU A 63 -6.02 1.69 -1.12
N VAL A 64 -7.12 1.16 -1.67
CA VAL A 64 -6.99 0.06 -2.64
C VAL A 64 -6.31 0.56 -3.91
N THR A 65 -6.54 1.80 -4.36
CA THR A 65 -5.81 2.36 -5.50
C THR A 65 -4.29 2.44 -5.29
N PHE A 66 -3.85 2.57 -4.04
CA PHE A 66 -2.43 2.50 -3.66
C PHE A 66 -1.86 1.09 -3.66
N TYR A 67 -2.68 0.05 -3.57
CA TYR A 67 -2.24 -1.34 -3.56
C TYR A 67 -1.46 -1.72 -4.83
N SER A 68 -1.73 -1.12 -6.00
CA SER A 68 -0.93 -1.38 -7.21
C SER A 68 0.55 -1.05 -7.05
N TRP A 69 0.87 -0.06 -6.20
CA TRP A 69 2.24 0.37 -5.94
C TRP A 69 2.96 -0.51 -4.91
N PHE A 70 2.23 -1.35 -4.17
CA PHE A 70 2.82 -2.20 -3.14
C PHE A 70 3.86 -3.15 -3.72
N TYR A 71 3.59 -3.73 -4.90
CA TYR A 71 4.56 -4.55 -5.63
C TYR A 71 5.87 -3.79 -5.94
N THR A 72 5.76 -2.54 -6.37
CA THR A 72 6.93 -1.70 -6.65
C THR A 72 7.74 -1.45 -5.38
N TYR A 73 7.08 -1.18 -4.25
CA TYR A 73 7.76 -1.01 -2.97
C TYR A 73 8.41 -2.29 -2.46
N GLU A 74 7.73 -3.46 -2.54
CA GLU A 74 8.30 -4.76 -2.17
C GLU A 74 9.55 -5.08 -2.99
N THR A 75 9.49 -4.84 -4.30
CA THR A 75 10.59 -5.12 -5.23
C THR A 75 11.79 -4.19 -4.98
N LEU A 76 11.54 -2.89 -4.83
CA LEU A 76 12.63 -1.91 -4.68
C LEU A 76 13.18 -1.83 -3.26
N GLY A 77 12.36 -2.12 -2.24
CA GLY A 77 12.76 -2.16 -0.83
C GLY A 77 13.19 -3.55 -0.35
N ASN A 78 13.10 -4.57 -1.20
CA ASN A 78 13.45 -5.96 -0.89
C ASN A 78 12.82 -6.47 0.43
N PHE A 79 11.49 -6.42 0.52
CA PHE A 79 10.71 -6.91 1.65
C PHE A 79 9.38 -7.50 1.22
N SER A 80 8.71 -8.21 2.13
CA SER A 80 7.39 -8.80 1.89
C SER A 80 6.34 -8.18 2.80
N LEU A 81 5.35 -7.55 2.18
CA LEU A 81 4.19 -6.99 2.85
C LEU A 81 3.26 -8.06 3.40
N GLU A 82 3.24 -9.25 2.78
CA GLU A 82 2.48 -10.38 3.31
C GLU A 82 3.06 -10.89 4.64
N GLN A 83 4.37 -10.74 4.85
CA GLN A 83 5.02 -11.06 6.12
C GLN A 83 4.87 -9.96 7.16
N GLU A 84 5.01 -8.69 6.75
CA GLU A 84 4.96 -7.55 7.65
C GLU A 84 3.54 -7.17 8.07
N CYS A 85 2.59 -7.24 7.12
CA CYS A 85 1.20 -6.79 7.27
C CYS A 85 0.16 -7.75 6.63
N PRO A 86 0.03 -9.00 7.11
CA PRO A 86 -0.79 -10.03 6.48
C PRO A 86 -2.28 -9.71 6.41
N LYS A 87 -2.85 -8.99 7.39
CA LYS A 87 -4.27 -8.63 7.39
C LYS A 87 -4.56 -7.55 6.35
N LEU A 88 -3.64 -6.60 6.20
CA LEU A 88 -3.77 -5.55 5.19
C LEU A 88 -3.73 -6.15 3.78
N ILE A 89 -2.85 -7.12 3.52
CA ILE A 89 -2.83 -7.85 2.24
C ILE A 89 -4.12 -8.65 2.03
N SER A 90 -4.63 -9.32 3.06
CA SER A 90 -5.89 -10.06 2.99
C SER A 90 -7.09 -9.14 2.72
N TRP A 91 -7.09 -7.95 3.30
CA TRP A 91 -8.08 -6.90 3.01
C TRP A 91 -7.98 -6.43 1.56
N ALA A 92 -6.78 -6.15 1.04
CA ALA A 92 -6.61 -5.69 -0.33
C ALA A 92 -7.10 -6.73 -1.36
N LYS A 93 -6.75 -8.01 -1.17
CA LYS A 93 -7.24 -9.12 -2.00
C LYS A 93 -8.77 -9.17 -2.02
N ARG A 94 -9.41 -9.08 -0.85
CA ARG A 94 -10.87 -9.02 -0.71
C ARG A 94 -11.49 -7.82 -1.43
N CYS A 95 -10.86 -6.65 -1.34
CA CYS A 95 -11.33 -5.43 -2.01
C CYS A 95 -11.30 -5.55 -3.53
N ILE A 96 -10.31 -6.24 -4.10
CA ILE A 96 -10.19 -6.45 -5.55
C ILE A 96 -11.17 -7.51 -6.04
N GLU A 97 -11.34 -8.61 -5.30
CA GLU A 97 -12.24 -9.70 -5.68
C GLU A 97 -13.72 -9.30 -5.67
N LYS A 98 -14.13 -8.48 -4.69
CA LYS A 98 -15.56 -8.17 -4.47
C LYS A 98 -16.09 -6.94 -5.21
N ASN A 99 -15.23 -6.17 -5.88
CA ASN A 99 -15.62 -4.90 -6.49
C ASN A 99 -15.21 -4.89 -7.96
N GLU A 100 -16.16 -5.04 -8.87
CA GLU A 100 -15.95 -5.14 -10.33
C GLU A 100 -15.22 -3.92 -10.94
N VAL A 101 -15.28 -2.77 -10.28
CA VAL A 101 -14.62 -1.52 -10.71
C VAL A 101 -13.09 -1.62 -10.65
N PHE A 102 -12.55 -2.29 -9.63
CA PHE A 102 -11.12 -2.32 -9.39
C PHE A 102 -10.34 -3.19 -10.37
N PRO A 103 -10.79 -4.42 -10.73
CA PRO A 103 -10.18 -5.18 -11.81
C PRO A 103 -10.01 -4.34 -13.08
N SER A 104 -11.00 -3.54 -13.48
CA SER A 104 -10.89 -2.67 -14.67
C SER A 104 -9.86 -1.54 -14.50
N LEU A 105 -9.81 -0.90 -13.32
CA LEU A 105 -8.83 0.15 -13.00
C LEU A 105 -7.41 -0.42 -12.95
N PHE A 106 -7.22 -1.57 -12.32
CA PHE A 106 -5.94 -2.25 -12.25
C PHE A 106 -5.51 -2.75 -13.62
N LEU A 107 -6.37 -3.36 -14.44
CA LEU A 107 -6.04 -3.85 -15.79
C LEU A 107 -5.51 -2.75 -16.74
N THR A 108 -5.92 -1.49 -16.56
CA THR A 108 -5.36 -0.36 -17.34
C THR A 108 -3.96 0.05 -16.88
N SER A 109 -3.63 -0.15 -15.60
CA SER A 109 -2.28 0.04 -15.03
C SER A 109 -1.40 -1.21 -15.18
N THR A 110 -1.98 -2.40 -15.24
CA THR A 110 -1.30 -3.71 -15.23
C THR A 110 -1.23 -4.38 -16.60
N ARG A 111 -1.51 -3.64 -17.70
CA ARG A 111 -1.17 -4.13 -19.05
C ARG A 111 0.34 -4.40 -19.23
N SER A 112 1.17 -4.00 -18.26
CA SER A 112 2.57 -4.38 -18.12
C SER A 112 2.87 -5.44 -17.04
N MET A 113 1.90 -5.86 -16.22
CA MET A 113 2.10 -6.77 -15.06
C MET A 113 1.35 -8.11 -15.16
N THR A 114 0.44 -8.31 -16.13
CA THR A 114 -0.16 -9.64 -16.39
C THR A 114 0.85 -10.68 -16.91
N LEU A 115 2.08 -10.27 -17.25
CA LEU A 115 3.18 -11.18 -17.61
C LEU A 115 3.96 -11.72 -16.41
N PHE A 116 3.67 -11.28 -15.18
CA PHE A 116 4.43 -11.70 -13.98
C PHE A 116 3.70 -12.74 -13.12
N TRP A 117 2.49 -13.15 -13.52
CA TRP A 117 1.76 -14.29 -12.95
C TRP A 117 1.57 -15.41 -14.00
N MET A 118 2.59 -15.63 -14.84
CA MET A 118 2.84 -16.87 -15.57
C MET A 118 4.31 -17.25 -15.44
#